data_AF-H1SHY5-F1
#
_entry.id   AF-H1SHY5-F1
#
_cell.length_a   1.000
_cell.length_b   1.000
_cell.length_c   1.000
_cell.angle_alpha   90.00
_cell.angle_beta   90.00
_cell.angle_gamma   90.00
#
_symmetry.space_group_name_H-M   'P 1'
#
loop_
_entity.id
_entity.type
_entity.pdbx_description
1 polymer ?
#
loop_
_entity_poly.entity_id
_entity_poly.type
_entity_poly.pdbx_seq_one_letter_code
_entity_poly.pdbx_strand_id
1 'polypeptide(L)'
;MVLPGETLSSSLDLEIHSLATDEMVTTIRAPSASVSVGERRVGRAQTIETTLGRRECMPITYEKRTSLGPLMMGDELIQTDPAVMSVTDWYCPTEAFVLRTEVRQKGKVERIDTTAIGMDDDAQ
;
A
#
# COMPACT_ATOMS: atom_id res chain seq x y z
N MET A 1 -4.10 -21.60 4.23
CA MET A 1 -5.25 -20.78 4.67
C MET A 1 -5.39 -19.62 3.71
N VAL A 2 -6.61 -19.22 3.36
CA VAL A 2 -6.89 -18.08 2.48
C VAL A 2 -7.73 -17.07 3.26
N LEU A 3 -7.32 -15.81 3.24
CA LEU A 3 -8.08 -14.70 3.80
C LEU A 3 -8.74 -13.91 2.65
N PRO A 4 -9.97 -13.41 2.83
CA PRO A 4 -10.65 -12.67 1.78
C PRO A 4 -9.89 -11.40 1.41
N GLY A 5 -10.07 -11.00 0.15
CA GLY A 5 -9.66 -9.69 -0.33
C GLY A 5 -10.64 -8.60 0.08
N GLU A 6 -10.27 -7.35 -0.18
CA GLU A 6 -11.10 -6.18 0.03
C GLU A 6 -10.84 -5.14 -1.05
N THR A 7 -11.80 -4.25 -1.27
CA THR A 7 -11.61 -3.09 -2.15
C THR A 7 -12.15 -1.85 -1.46
N LEU A 8 -11.31 -0.84 -1.39
CA LEU A 8 -11.66 0.48 -0.92
C LEU A 8 -11.77 1.39 -2.13
N SER A 9 -12.86 2.14 -2.20
CA SER A 9 -13.07 3.15 -3.25
C SER A 9 -13.13 4.53 -2.60
N SER A 10 -12.62 5.53 -3.31
CA SER A 10 -12.58 6.91 -2.86
C SER A 10 -12.71 7.86 -4.04
N SER A 11 -13.01 9.11 -3.74
CA SER A 11 -13.01 10.21 -4.70
C SER A 11 -12.15 11.35 -4.18
N LEU A 12 -11.55 12.11 -5.09
CA LEU A 12 -10.72 13.27 -4.81
C LEU A 12 -11.23 14.45 -5.64
N ASP A 13 -11.34 15.61 -5.02
CA ASP A 13 -11.59 16.90 -5.68
C ASP A 13 -10.69 17.94 -5.01
N LEU A 14 -9.82 18.57 -5.79
CA LEU A 14 -8.81 19.52 -5.33
C LEU A 14 -8.88 20.78 -6.19
N GLU A 15 -8.80 21.93 -5.55
CA GLU A 15 -8.54 23.20 -6.22
C GLU A 15 -7.07 23.58 -6.05
N ILE A 16 -6.45 23.99 -7.15
CA ILE A 16 -5.06 24.42 -7.17
C ILE A 16 -5.03 25.94 -7.31
N HIS A 17 -4.49 26.61 -6.30
CA HIS A 17 -4.38 28.07 -6.24
C HIS A 17 -2.91 28.50 -6.35
N SER A 18 -2.68 29.64 -6.99
CA SER A 18 -1.35 30.25 -7.13
C SER A 18 -0.87 30.80 -5.79
N LEU A 19 0.31 30.40 -5.33
CA LEU A 19 0.88 30.94 -4.08
C LEU A 19 1.20 32.44 -4.16
N ALA A 20 1.43 32.98 -5.35
CA ALA A 20 1.81 34.38 -5.53
C ALA A 20 0.61 35.34 -5.60
N THR A 21 -0.53 34.86 -6.13
CA THR A 21 -1.71 35.68 -6.44
C THR A 21 -2.98 35.22 -5.74
N ASP A 22 -2.97 34.04 -5.13
CA ASP A 22 -4.13 33.35 -4.54
C ASP A 22 -5.29 33.13 -5.54
N GLU A 23 -4.99 33.16 -6.84
CA GLU A 23 -5.95 32.91 -7.90
C GLU A 23 -6.07 31.42 -8.18
N MET A 24 -7.30 30.94 -8.41
CA MET A 24 -7.56 29.56 -8.82
C MET A 24 -6.98 29.33 -10.22
N VAL A 25 -6.06 28.37 -10.31
CA VAL A 25 -5.35 28.01 -11.54
C VAL A 25 -6.03 26.85 -12.25
N THR A 26 -6.41 25.81 -11.51
CA THR A 26 -7.06 24.62 -12.05
C THR A 26 -7.72 23.77 -10.96
N THR A 27 -8.42 22.71 -11.36
CA THR A 27 -8.94 21.67 -10.46
C THR A 27 -8.33 20.32 -10.82
N ILE A 28 -8.18 19.44 -9.83
CA ILE A 28 -7.79 18.04 -10.02
C ILE A 28 -8.86 17.14 -9.40
N ARG A 29 -9.52 16.32 -10.23
CA ARG A 29 -10.55 15.38 -9.76
C ARG A 29 -10.20 13.94 -10.12
N ALA A 30 -10.36 13.03 -9.17
CA ALA A 30 -10.41 11.59 -9.41
C ALA A 30 -11.74 11.05 -8.85
N PRO A 31 -12.76 10.80 -9.68
CA PRO A 31 -14.09 10.43 -9.22
C PRO A 31 -14.17 8.99 -8.69
N SER A 32 -13.22 8.13 -9.05
CA SER A 32 -13.26 6.70 -8.73
C SER A 32 -11.85 6.12 -8.51
N ALA A 33 -11.13 6.66 -7.53
CA ALA A 33 -9.90 6.05 -7.08
C ALA A 33 -10.21 4.76 -6.31
N SER A 34 -9.36 3.75 -6.43
CA SER A 34 -9.57 2.46 -5.76
C SER A 34 -8.26 1.83 -5.33
N VAL A 35 -8.29 1.18 -4.17
CA VAL A 35 -7.26 0.24 -3.70
C VAL A 35 -7.92 -1.11 -3.49
N SER A 36 -7.53 -2.09 -4.29
CA SER A 36 -7.98 -3.47 -4.18
C SER A 36 -6.85 -4.33 -3.65
N VAL A 37 -7.11 -5.06 -2.57
CA VAL A 37 -6.24 -6.11 -2.07
C VAL A 37 -6.92 -7.44 -2.37
N GLY A 38 -6.26 -8.28 -3.17
CA GLY A 38 -6.77 -9.60 -3.53
C GLY A 38 -6.79 -10.57 -2.34
N GLU A 39 -7.24 -11.79 -2.61
CA GLU A 39 -7.17 -12.87 -1.62
C GLU A 39 -5.73 -13.07 -1.13
N ARG A 40 -5.59 -13.26 0.18
CA ARG A 40 -4.28 -13.43 0.82
C ARG A 40 -4.06 -14.89 1.12
N ARG A 41 -2.96 -15.45 0.60
CA ARG A 41 -2.57 -16.85 0.82
C ARG A 41 -1.50 -16.90 1.90
N VAL A 42 -1.81 -17.60 2.99
CA VAL A 42 -0.85 -17.82 4.09
C VAL A 42 -0.09 -19.11 3.83
N GLY A 43 1.23 -18.97 3.67
CA GLY A 43 2.18 -20.07 3.50
C GLY A 43 2.63 -20.68 4.83
N ARG A 44 3.51 -21.68 4.75
CA ARG A 44 4.11 -22.32 5.93
C ARG A 44 5.13 -21.41 6.58
N ALA A 45 5.26 -21.53 7.90
CA ALA A 45 6.27 -20.83 8.68
C ALA A 45 7.69 -21.15 8.16
N GLN A 46 8.54 -20.13 8.13
CA GLN A 46 9.92 -20.20 7.68
C GLN A 46 10.79 -19.28 8.55
N THR A 47 12.01 -19.71 8.82
CA THR A 47 13.00 -18.87 9.49
C THR A 47 13.59 -17.87 8.50
N ILE A 48 13.48 -16.58 8.81
CA ILE A 48 14.06 -15.50 8.02
C ILE A 48 14.98 -14.61 8.88
N GLU A 49 15.98 -14.00 8.24
CA GLU A 49 16.77 -12.93 8.83
C GLU A 49 15.99 -11.62 8.74
N THR A 50 15.73 -10.99 9.89
CA THR A 50 15.09 -9.66 10.00
C THR A 50 16.05 -8.69 10.66
N THR A 51 15.73 -7.39 10.64
CA THR A 51 16.52 -6.38 11.37
C THR A 51 16.50 -6.61 12.89
N LEU A 52 15.49 -7.32 13.41
CA LEU A 52 15.36 -7.71 14.82
C LEU A 52 15.97 -9.09 15.13
N GLY A 53 16.72 -9.66 14.17
CA GLY A 53 17.35 -10.97 14.23
C GLY A 53 16.54 -12.07 13.54
N ARG A 54 16.96 -13.33 13.74
CA ARG A 54 16.28 -14.49 13.17
C ARG A 54 14.90 -14.67 13.78
N ARG A 55 13.88 -14.83 12.94
CA ARG A 55 12.49 -15.05 13.36
C ARG A 55 11.81 -16.10 12.49
N GLU A 56 10.88 -16.83 13.10
CA GLU A 56 10.00 -17.76 12.40
C GLU A 56 8.74 -17.00 11.97
N CYS A 57 8.51 -16.89 10.67
CA CYS A 57 7.46 -16.05 10.09
C CYS A 57 6.70 -16.79 9.00
N MET A 58 5.41 -16.50 8.87
CA MET A 58 4.55 -17.00 7.81
C MET A 58 4.51 -15.99 6.66
N PRO A 59 4.82 -16.40 5.40
CA PRO A 59 4.65 -15.52 4.26
C PRO A 59 3.17 -15.44 3.88
N ILE A 60 2.66 -14.21 3.75
CA ILE A 60 1.30 -13.90 3.33
C ILE A 60 1.39 -13.23 1.96
N THR A 61 0.93 -13.91 0.91
CA THR A 61 1.05 -13.43 -0.47
C THR A 61 -0.29 -12.94 -1.03
N TYR A 62 -0.27 -11.81 -1.74
CA TYR A 62 -1.46 -11.24 -2.38
C TYR A 62 -1.09 -10.33 -3.56
N GLU A 63 -2.08 -10.02 -4.39
CA GLU A 63 -2.00 -8.95 -5.38
C GLU A 63 -2.62 -7.68 -4.80
N LYS A 64 -1.95 -6.53 -4.95
CA LYS A 64 -2.50 -5.21 -4.65
C LYS A 64 -2.63 -4.43 -5.94
N ARG A 65 -3.81 -3.88 -6.21
CA ARG A 65 -4.09 -3.00 -7.33
C ARG A 65 -4.49 -1.62 -6.82
N THR A 66 -3.80 -0.59 -7.26
CA THR A 66 -4.12 0.82 -6.96
C THR A 66 -4.43 1.55 -8.26
N SER A 67 -5.54 2.26 -8.31
CA SER A 67 -6.00 3.01 -9.48
C SER A 67 -6.50 4.39 -9.05
N LEU A 68 -6.21 5.42 -9.83
CA LEU A 68 -6.90 6.72 -9.71
C LEU A 68 -8.15 6.78 -10.59
N GLY A 69 -8.32 5.81 -11.48
CA GLY A 69 -9.34 5.87 -12.53
C GLY A 69 -9.02 6.99 -13.54
N PRO A 70 -10.03 7.49 -14.27
CA PRO A 70 -9.88 8.68 -15.09
C PRO A 70 -9.62 9.90 -14.18
N LEU A 71 -8.52 10.62 -14.40
CA LEU A 71 -8.21 11.86 -13.69
C LEU A 71 -8.67 13.04 -14.56
N MET A 72 -9.34 14.02 -13.98
CA MET A 72 -9.66 15.30 -14.62
C MET A 72 -8.71 16.38 -14.11
N MET A 73 -8.08 17.13 -15.01
CA MET A 73 -7.32 18.34 -14.70
C MET A 73 -7.95 19.51 -15.44
N GLY A 74 -8.72 20.35 -14.74
CA GLY A 74 -9.66 21.26 -15.41
C GLY A 74 -10.63 20.49 -16.31
N ASP A 75 -10.63 20.80 -17.60
CA ASP A 75 -11.44 20.12 -18.61
C ASP A 75 -10.69 18.97 -19.33
N GLU A 76 -9.41 18.74 -18.99
CA GLU A 76 -8.60 17.69 -19.60
C GLU A 76 -8.80 16.34 -18.89
N LEU A 77 -9.08 15.29 -19.68
CA LEU A 77 -9.17 13.92 -19.20
C LEU A 77 -7.81 13.21 -19.37
N ILE A 78 -7.24 12.76 -18.25
CA ILE A 78 -5.97 12.03 -18.19
C ILE A 78 -6.28 10.58 -17.83
N GLN A 79 -5.97 9.66 -18.76
CA GLN A 79 -6.09 8.23 -18.51
C GLN A 79 -4.90 7.74 -17.68
N THR A 80 -5.18 7.11 -16.53
CA THR A 80 -4.16 6.53 -15.66
C THR A 80 -4.16 5.01 -15.75
N ASP A 81 -2.97 4.42 -15.78
CA ASP A 81 -2.81 2.97 -15.68
C ASP A 81 -2.81 2.54 -14.22
N PRO A 82 -3.58 1.50 -13.85
CA PRO A 82 -3.53 0.97 -12.50
C PRO A 82 -2.16 0.36 -12.21
N ALA A 83 -1.64 0.63 -11.02
CA ALA A 83 -0.46 -0.04 -10.50
C ALA A 83 -0.85 -1.39 -9.89
N VAL A 84 -0.32 -2.47 -10.45
CA VAL A 84 -0.48 -3.84 -9.93
C VAL A 84 0.83 -4.29 -9.30
N MET A 85 0.74 -4.85 -8.09
CA MET A 85 1.88 -5.26 -7.28
C MET A 85 1.63 -6.66 -6.72
N SER A 86 2.65 -7.50 -6.73
CA SER A 86 2.64 -8.77 -5.98
C SER A 86 3.37 -8.54 -4.65
N VAL A 87 2.67 -8.74 -3.54
CA VAL A 87 3.18 -8.44 -2.20
C VAL A 87 3.32 -9.73 -1.40
N THR A 88 4.40 -9.82 -0.63
CA THR A 88 4.61 -10.84 0.41
C THR A 88 4.89 -10.15 1.74
N ASP A 89 3.97 -10.28 2.70
CA ASP A 89 4.17 -9.87 4.08
C ASP A 89 4.66 -11.05 4.92
N TRP A 90 5.78 -10.89 5.61
CA TRP A 90 6.34 -11.89 6.52
C TRP A 90 5.86 -11.61 7.94
N TYR A 91 4.71 -12.20 8.27
CA TYR A 91 4.10 -12.08 9.59
C TYR A 91 4.78 -13.04 10.57
N CYS A 92 5.32 -12.51 11.67
CA CYS A 92 6.02 -13.28 12.69
C CYS A 92 5.12 -13.39 13.92
N PRO A 93 4.60 -14.60 14.25
CA PRO A 93 3.63 -14.77 15.34
C PRO A 93 4.13 -14.35 16.71
N THR A 94 5.43 -14.51 16.99
CA THR A 94 6.05 -14.13 18.27
C THR A 94 5.91 -12.64 18.56
N GLU A 95 6.08 -11.79 17.54
CA GLU A 95 5.93 -10.34 17.64
C GLU A 95 4.49 -9.87 17.36
N ALA A 96 3.63 -10.77 16.87
CA ALA A 96 2.32 -10.43 16.31
C ALA A 96 2.40 -9.29 15.26
N PHE A 97 3.48 -9.26 14.47
CA PHE A 97 3.78 -8.15 13.57
C PHE A 97 4.43 -8.63 12.26
N VAL A 98 4.30 -7.83 11.20
CA VAL A 98 5.00 -8.06 9.93
C VAL A 98 6.41 -7.48 10.04
N LEU A 99 7.45 -8.33 9.93
CA LEU A 99 8.84 -7.87 10.07
C LEU A 99 9.53 -7.59 8.74
N ARG A 100 8.95 -8.06 7.63
CA ARG A 100 9.39 -7.75 6.27
C ARG A 100 8.21 -7.73 5.32
N THR A 101 8.18 -6.76 4.42
CA THR A 101 7.33 -6.76 3.24
C THR A 101 8.20 -6.76 1.99
N GLU A 102 7.90 -7.67 1.06
CA GLU A 102 8.48 -7.67 -0.28
C GLU A 102 7.41 -7.26 -1.29
N VAL A 103 7.68 -6.20 -2.06
CA VAL A 103 6.80 -5.72 -3.12
C VAL A 103 7.47 -5.96 -4.46
N ARG A 104 6.80 -6.68 -5.35
CA ARG A 104 7.24 -6.93 -6.72
C ARG A 104 6.36 -6.15 -7.69
N GLN A 105 6.97 -5.27 -8.46
CA GLN A 105 6.28 -4.45 -9.45
C GLN A 105 7.20 -4.15 -10.64
N LYS A 106 6.69 -4.33 -11.88
CA LYS A 106 7.43 -4.01 -13.13
C LYS A 106 8.87 -4.60 -13.16
N GLY A 107 9.04 -5.83 -12.67
CA GLY A 107 10.33 -6.52 -12.62
C GLY A 107 11.29 -6.04 -11.52
N LYS A 108 10.90 -5.06 -10.69
CA LYS A 108 11.66 -4.60 -9.53
C LYS A 108 11.12 -5.24 -8.25
N VAL A 109 12.02 -5.42 -7.29
CA VAL A 109 11.68 -5.89 -5.94
C VAL A 109 12.09 -4.81 -4.95
N GLU A 110 11.13 -4.34 -4.18
CA GLU A 110 11.33 -3.46 -3.03
C GLU A 110 11.19 -4.28 -1.76
N ARG A 111 12.08 -4.03 -0.80
CA ARG A 111 12.04 -4.67 0.52
C ARG A 111 11.89 -3.59 1.57
N ILE A 112 10.90 -3.76 2.43
CA ILE A 112 10.63 -2.92 3.59
C ILE A 112 10.85 -3.81 4.80
N ASP A 113 11.82 -3.47 5.66
CA ASP A 113 12.11 -4.21 6.88
C ASP A 113 11.68 -3.39 8.09
N THR A 114 10.99 -4.03 9.03
CA THR A 114 10.66 -3.41 10.32
C THR A 114 11.92 -3.31 11.16
N THR A 115 12.27 -2.09 11.57
CA THR A 115 13.52 -1.80 12.30
C THR A 115 13.32 -1.68 13.81
N ALA A 116 12.11 -1.36 14.26
CA ALA A 116 11.73 -1.31 15.66
C ALA A 116 10.21 -1.54 15.81
N ILE A 117 9.79 -2.03 16.98
CA ILE A 117 8.38 -2.12 17.37
C ILE A 117 8.26 -1.37 18.69
N GLY A 118 7.59 -0.21 18.67
CA GLY A 118 7.30 0.56 19.88
C GLY A 118 5.98 0.13 20.49
N MET A 119 5.88 0.22 21.83
CA MET A 119 4.62 0.46 22.51
C MET A 119 4.62 1.96 22.82
N ASP A 120 3.55 2.68 22.47
CA ASP A 120 3.39 4.07 22.91
C ASP A 120 3.19 4.04 24.43
N ASP A 121 4.27 4.27 25.19
CA ASP A 121 4.25 4.34 26.65
C ASP A 121 3.68 5.68 27.17
N ASP A 122 3.25 6.60 26.28
CA ASP A 122 2.78 7.95 26.62
C ASP A 122 1.24 8.08 26.74
N ALA A 123 0.55 6.98 27.03
CA ALA A 123 -0.87 7.01 27.45
C ALA A 123 -0.99 6.68 28.94
N GLN A 124 -0.52 7.59 29.80
CA GLN A 124 -0.76 7.52 31.25
C GLN A 124 -1.05 8.90 31.85
#